data_AF-A0A2V7A687-F1
#
_entry.id   AF-A0A2V7A687-F1
#
_cell.length_a   1.000
_cell.length_b   1.000
_cell.length_c   1.000
_cell.angle_alpha   90.00
_cell.angle_beta   90.00
_cell.angle_gamma   90.00
#
_symmetry.space_group_name_H-M   'P 1'
#
loop_
_entity.id
_entity.type
_entity.pdbx_description
1 polymer ?
#
loop_
_entity_poly.entity_id
_entity_poly.type
_entity_poly.pdbx_seq_one_letter_code
_entity_poly.pdbx_strand_id
1 'polypeptide(L)'
;MAHGSPQRKLVAILAADVVGYSRLMEEDEAATVRELKGHQAVILPAVGRYGGRVIDTAGDGILAEFPSVINATECAVEIQTIMATRNEAQPESRRMRFRIGINLGDVIQDETRIYGDGVNVAARLQTYAEPGSIVVSGAVAEQIVSLPGVRVMDLGELHLRNMSRPVRAFALQMDDVRVRALGDAPVGAEGRPSIVVLPFRQNQSDPDDAYFADGIVDNIIHALAGLKEVFVISRGSTLGYGGAKIDVRAIGRELGVRYVMYGSVQRAAGHLRIASELSDAETGAIVLSEKYDGEMSELFALQDRISAQIVTTIAPHVRERERLRAMRKHPKNLTAYDLVLQALGPLYEMDYQSFSRARGLLQQAMAHDPGYAPAYSYAAYWHMFRIGQGWSPDARADVDEAARTAAAAIERDPDDALALAIYGHVQSFLMKDYDTAVEYLDRALAAGPSCALAWTMSSATCGYLGQGAIAVLRAEQGLRLSPLDSHVFFHEHILSQAHYINGNYDEAIAWGRKAAQHNARLTSNLRVLAASLVAVGKTNEAAEVARQLLAVEPRFGLRAFAARTPLRGAVRDTFVDRLRAAGLPD
;
A
#
# COMPACT_ATOMS: atom_id res chain seq x y z
N MET A 1 45.27 39.55 3.79
CA MET A 1 43.89 39.34 3.33
C MET A 1 43.14 38.66 4.47
N ALA A 2 42.16 39.32 5.06
CA ALA A 2 41.37 38.76 6.15
C ALA A 2 40.45 37.68 5.58
N HIS A 3 40.68 36.40 5.90
CA HIS A 3 39.67 35.37 5.70
C HIS A 3 38.57 35.62 6.73
N GLY A 4 37.43 36.14 6.26
CA GLY A 4 36.26 36.37 7.10
C GLY A 4 35.84 35.07 7.78
N SER A 5 35.67 35.11 9.10
CA SER A 5 35.18 33.98 9.88
C SER A 5 33.83 33.49 9.31
N PRO A 6 33.60 32.17 9.15
CA PRO A 6 32.36 31.63 8.61
C PRO A 6 31.15 32.13 9.42
N GLN A 7 30.24 32.85 8.75
CA GLN A 7 29.07 33.45 9.39
C GLN A 7 27.94 32.41 9.48
N ARG A 8 27.47 32.16 10.70
CA ARG A 8 26.27 31.33 10.94
C ARG A 8 25.01 32.18 10.79
N LYS A 9 24.01 31.62 10.13
CA LYS A 9 22.70 32.27 9.94
C LYS A 9 21.59 31.22 9.98
N LEU A 10 20.48 31.56 10.63
CA LEU A 10 19.23 30.80 10.58
C LEU A 10 18.47 31.16 9.30
N VAL A 11 18.17 30.18 8.46
CA VAL A 11 17.44 30.39 7.18
C VAL A 11 16.45 29.26 6.93
N ALA A 12 15.41 29.55 6.15
CA ALA A 12 14.56 28.52 5.58
C ALA A 12 15.24 27.95 4.33
N ILE A 13 15.33 26.63 4.25
CA ILE A 13 16.03 25.91 3.18
C ILE A 13 15.00 25.10 2.42
N LEU A 14 14.92 25.33 1.12
CA LEU A 14 14.08 24.59 0.19
C LEU A 14 14.97 23.69 -0.65
N ALA A 15 14.74 22.38 -0.57
CA ALA A 15 15.34 21.40 -1.45
C ALA A 15 14.24 20.81 -2.34
N ALA A 16 14.47 20.78 -3.65
CA ALA A 16 13.58 20.16 -4.61
C ALA A 16 14.33 19.21 -5.54
N ASP A 17 13.69 18.13 -5.97
CA ASP A 17 14.23 17.20 -6.98
C ASP A 17 13.13 16.76 -7.96
N VAL A 18 13.52 16.12 -9.07
CA VAL A 18 12.58 15.58 -10.05
C VAL A 18 12.44 14.06 -9.87
N VAL A 19 11.20 13.60 -9.72
CA VAL A 19 10.93 12.16 -9.61
C VAL A 19 11.22 11.46 -10.93
N GLY A 20 12.11 10.46 -10.90
CA GLY A 20 12.44 9.66 -12.06
C GLY A 20 13.34 10.35 -13.09
N TYR A 21 14.14 11.36 -12.68
CA TYR A 21 15.04 12.08 -13.58
C TYR A 21 16.01 11.16 -14.36
N SER A 22 16.60 10.16 -13.69
CA SER A 22 17.51 9.21 -14.35
C SER A 22 16.82 8.42 -15.48
N ARG A 23 15.55 8.04 -15.30
CA ARG A 23 14.75 7.37 -16.35
C ARG A 23 14.54 8.30 -17.55
N LEU A 24 14.15 9.55 -17.29
CA LEU A 24 13.95 10.54 -18.36
C LEU A 24 15.25 10.81 -19.14
N MET A 25 16.41 10.78 -18.47
CA MET A 25 17.72 10.91 -19.09
C MET A 25 18.10 9.72 -19.97
N GLU A 26 17.77 8.50 -19.55
CA GLU A 26 18.01 7.28 -20.34
C GLU A 26 17.11 7.20 -21.59
N GLU A 27 15.88 7.70 -21.51
CA GLU A 27 14.93 7.69 -22.64
C GLU A 27 15.28 8.70 -23.74
N ASP A 28 15.55 9.96 -23.36
CA ASP A 28 15.96 11.02 -24.28
C ASP A 28 16.69 12.13 -23.51
N GLU A 29 18.01 12.02 -23.43
CA GLU A 29 18.89 12.98 -22.76
C GLU A 29 18.66 14.42 -23.26
N ALA A 30 18.56 14.62 -24.58
CA ALA A 30 18.45 15.95 -25.16
C ALA A 30 17.09 16.60 -24.83
N ALA A 31 16.00 15.84 -24.91
CA ALA A 31 14.67 16.35 -24.56
C ALA A 31 14.52 16.60 -23.06
N THR A 32 15.04 15.71 -22.22
CA THR A 32 15.00 15.84 -20.76
C THR A 32 15.79 17.04 -20.26
N VAL A 33 16.99 17.29 -20.80
CA VAL A 33 17.74 18.52 -20.47
C VAL A 33 16.99 19.77 -20.93
N ARG A 34 16.35 19.76 -22.10
CA ARG A 34 15.55 20.90 -22.58
C ARG A 34 14.35 21.18 -21.68
N GLU A 35 13.60 20.16 -21.30
CA GLU A 35 12.44 20.29 -20.42
C GLU A 35 12.84 20.75 -19.02
N LEU A 36 13.88 20.16 -18.43
CA LEU A 36 14.40 20.57 -17.12
C LEU A 36 14.83 22.04 -17.15
N LYS A 37 15.58 22.47 -18.18
CA LYS A 37 15.93 23.89 -18.36
C LYS A 37 14.70 24.78 -18.52
N GLY A 38 13.67 24.29 -19.20
CA GLY A 38 12.38 24.97 -19.33
C GLY A 38 11.64 25.13 -18.01
N HIS A 39 11.72 24.15 -17.10
CA HIS A 39 11.17 24.25 -15.76
C HIS A 39 12.01 25.17 -14.86
N GLN A 40 13.35 25.02 -14.88
CA GLN A 40 14.28 25.89 -14.15
C GLN A 40 14.14 27.36 -14.57
N ALA A 41 13.90 27.66 -15.85
CA ALA A 41 13.67 29.01 -16.34
C ALA A 41 12.46 29.72 -15.70
N VAL A 42 11.54 28.97 -15.08
CA VAL A 42 10.39 29.53 -14.35
C VAL A 42 10.55 29.40 -12.84
N ILE A 43 11.16 28.32 -12.36
CA ILE A 43 11.41 28.12 -10.92
C ILE A 43 12.41 29.13 -10.37
N LEU A 44 13.53 29.36 -11.06
CA LEU A 44 14.59 30.24 -10.55
C LEU A 44 14.12 31.70 -10.37
N PRO A 45 13.37 32.30 -11.31
CA PRO A 45 12.75 33.61 -11.08
C PRO A 45 11.71 33.61 -9.95
N ALA A 46 10.95 32.53 -9.77
CA ALA A 46 9.98 32.41 -8.68
C ALA A 46 10.69 32.49 -7.31
N VAL A 47 11.79 31.76 -7.14
CA VAL A 47 12.63 31.83 -5.92
C VAL A 47 13.04 33.27 -5.63
N GLY A 48 13.53 34.00 -6.64
CA GLY A 48 13.93 35.40 -6.50
C GLY A 48 12.77 36.34 -6.12
N ARG A 49 11.57 36.14 -6.67
CA ARG A 49 10.38 36.96 -6.37
C ARG A 49 9.93 36.84 -4.91
N TYR A 50 10.08 35.66 -4.31
CA TYR A 50 9.81 35.45 -2.88
C TYR A 50 11.01 35.82 -1.98
N GLY A 51 12.03 36.49 -2.53
CA GLY A 51 13.20 36.94 -1.78
C GLY A 51 14.16 35.80 -1.40
N GLY A 52 14.05 34.64 -2.05
CA GLY A 52 14.98 33.54 -1.92
C GLY A 52 16.20 33.69 -2.82
N ARG A 53 17.27 32.97 -2.46
CA ARG A 53 18.51 32.86 -3.24
C ARG A 53 18.77 31.41 -3.57
N VAL A 54 18.94 31.12 -4.86
CA VAL A 54 19.32 29.79 -5.33
C VAL A 54 20.80 29.57 -5.01
N ILE A 55 21.10 28.47 -4.33
CA ILE A 55 22.45 28.10 -3.92
C ILE A 55 23.07 27.09 -4.87
N ASP A 56 22.29 26.10 -5.30
CA ASP A 56 22.75 25.06 -6.21
C ASP A 56 21.61 24.55 -7.10
N THR A 57 21.96 24.12 -8.31
CA THR A 57 21.07 23.47 -9.27
C THR A 57 21.74 22.23 -9.89
N ALA A 58 22.49 21.48 -9.09
CA ALA A 58 23.23 20.31 -9.55
C ALA A 58 22.28 19.19 -10.01
N GLY A 59 22.37 18.84 -11.29
CA GLY A 59 21.50 17.83 -11.91
C GLY A 59 20.06 18.32 -12.01
N ASP A 60 19.14 17.55 -11.45
CA ASP A 60 17.71 17.84 -11.34
C ASP A 60 17.30 18.48 -10.00
N GLY A 61 18.26 18.58 -9.07
CA GLY A 61 18.06 19.19 -7.78
C GLY A 61 18.04 20.72 -7.86
N ILE A 62 17.23 21.36 -7.03
CA ILE A 62 17.25 22.80 -6.77
C ILE A 62 17.37 23.00 -5.26
N LEU A 63 18.40 23.71 -4.85
CA LEU A 63 18.61 24.11 -3.46
C LEU A 63 18.54 25.63 -3.37
N ALA A 64 17.63 26.14 -2.55
CA ALA A 64 17.45 27.56 -2.32
C ALA A 64 17.35 27.88 -0.83
N GLU A 65 17.82 29.05 -0.45
CA GLU A 65 17.62 29.62 0.88
C GLU A 65 16.65 30.79 0.84
N PHE A 66 15.92 30.99 1.93
CA PHE A 66 15.00 32.10 2.11
C PHE A 66 15.21 32.72 3.49
N PRO A 67 15.10 34.05 3.60
CA PRO A 67 15.10 34.74 4.90
C PRO A 67 13.80 34.51 5.69
N SER A 68 12.74 33.99 5.06
CA SER A 68 11.40 33.80 5.64
C SER A 68 10.88 32.41 5.32
N VAL A 69 10.36 31.72 6.35
CA VAL A 69 9.69 30.41 6.22
C VAL A 69 8.40 30.53 5.41
N ILE A 70 7.65 31.61 5.61
CA ILE A 70 6.41 31.89 4.88
C ILE A 70 6.72 32.00 3.38
N ASN A 71 7.72 32.81 3.03
CA ASN A 71 8.11 33.02 1.64
C ASN A 71 8.62 31.73 0.99
N ALA A 72 9.39 30.91 1.72
CA ALA A 72 9.82 29.60 1.23
C ALA A 72 8.63 28.69 0.92
N THR A 73 7.61 28.73 1.79
CA THR A 73 6.41 27.91 1.67
C THR A 73 5.52 28.36 0.52
N GLU A 74 5.24 29.66 0.41
CA GLU A 74 4.48 30.23 -0.71
C GLU A 74 5.20 29.99 -2.05
N CYS A 75 6.53 30.12 -2.07
CA CYS A 75 7.33 29.80 -3.25
C CYS A 75 7.20 28.32 -3.62
N ALA A 76 7.28 27.40 -2.65
CA ALA A 76 7.11 25.97 -2.90
C ALA A 76 5.72 25.63 -3.44
N VAL A 77 4.66 26.23 -2.87
CA VAL A 77 3.27 26.08 -3.34
C VAL A 77 3.12 26.58 -4.76
N GLU A 78 3.71 27.74 -5.08
CA GLU A 78 3.66 28.27 -6.44
C GLU A 78 4.45 27.41 -7.42
N ILE A 79 5.63 26.91 -7.03
CA ILE A 79 6.40 25.96 -7.85
C ILE A 79 5.53 24.75 -8.19
N GLN A 80 4.86 24.14 -7.20
CA GLN A 80 3.99 22.99 -7.46
C GLN A 80 2.82 23.34 -8.37
N THR A 81 2.20 24.51 -8.18
CA THR A 81 1.11 24.99 -9.06
C THR A 81 1.56 25.16 -10.50
N ILE A 82 2.68 25.85 -10.73
CA ILE A 82 3.24 26.06 -12.08
C ILE A 82 3.62 24.71 -12.71
N MET A 83 4.22 23.80 -11.94
CA MET A 83 4.60 22.48 -12.44
C MET A 83 3.37 21.64 -12.80
N ALA A 84 2.30 21.70 -12.00
CA ALA A 84 1.04 21.04 -12.33
C ALA A 84 0.50 21.52 -13.68
N THR A 85 0.38 22.82 -13.89
CA THR A 85 -0.10 23.40 -15.16
C THR A 85 0.79 23.05 -16.35
N ARG A 86 2.12 23.11 -16.20
CA ARG A 86 3.04 22.78 -17.31
C ARG A 86 2.99 21.28 -17.66
N ASN A 87 2.78 20.43 -16.67
CA ASN A 87 2.65 18.99 -16.87
C ASN A 87 1.34 18.59 -17.56
N GLU A 88 0.28 19.40 -17.48
CA GLU A 88 -0.98 19.12 -18.21
C GLU A 88 -0.77 19.11 -19.73
N ALA A 89 0.10 19.96 -20.25
CA ALA A 89 0.43 20.04 -21.67
C ALA A 89 1.37 18.92 -22.17
N GLN A 90 1.83 18.04 -21.27
CA GLN A 90 2.76 16.96 -21.58
C GLN A 90 2.11 15.58 -21.42
N PRO A 91 2.50 14.59 -22.26
CA PRO A 91 2.11 13.21 -22.05
C PRO A 91 2.66 12.70 -20.71
N GLU A 92 1.93 11.79 -20.07
CA GLU A 92 2.21 11.39 -18.68
C GLU A 92 3.63 10.85 -18.46
N SER A 93 4.19 10.14 -19.45
CA SER A 93 5.55 9.61 -19.44
C SER A 93 6.65 10.69 -19.35
N ARG A 94 6.35 11.93 -19.78
CA ARG A 94 7.26 13.08 -19.85
C ARG A 94 7.01 14.13 -18.76
N ARG A 95 6.03 13.92 -17.88
CA ARG A 95 5.72 14.89 -16.81
C ARG A 95 6.83 14.91 -15.78
N MET A 96 7.45 16.07 -15.56
CA MET A 96 8.44 16.28 -14.51
C MET A 96 7.74 16.75 -13.24
N ARG A 97 7.57 15.84 -12.28
CA ARG A 97 6.98 16.15 -10.98
C ARG A 97 8.08 16.40 -9.96
N PHE A 98 7.99 17.55 -9.30
CA PHE A 98 8.94 17.92 -8.26
C PHE A 98 8.48 17.44 -6.90
N ARG A 99 9.41 17.00 -6.07
CA ARG A 99 9.21 16.85 -4.63
C ARG A 99 9.93 17.98 -3.92
N ILE A 100 9.34 18.53 -2.86
CA ILE A 100 9.94 19.66 -2.14
C ILE A 100 10.03 19.35 -0.64
N GLY A 101 11.18 19.64 -0.05
CA GLY A 101 11.43 19.59 1.38
C GLY A 101 11.80 20.97 1.91
N ILE A 102 11.17 21.41 3.01
CA ILE A 102 11.48 22.70 3.66
C ILE A 102 11.92 22.50 5.10
N ASN A 103 13.08 23.03 5.45
CA ASN A 103 13.59 23.01 6.83
C ASN A 103 14.00 24.41 7.28
N LEU A 104 13.79 24.74 8.55
CA LEU A 104 14.37 25.91 9.20
C LEU A 104 15.59 25.45 10.00
N GLY A 105 16.78 25.95 9.68
CA GLY A 105 17.99 25.50 10.34
C GLY A 105 19.18 26.45 10.19
N ASP A 106 20.14 26.31 11.10
CA ASP A 106 21.39 27.04 11.04
C ASP A 106 22.27 26.52 9.92
N VAL A 107 22.78 27.45 9.11
CA VAL A 107 23.75 27.18 8.05
C VAL A 107 24.99 28.04 8.24
N ILE A 108 26.12 27.49 7.84
CA ILE A 108 27.38 28.20 7.66
C ILE A 108 27.41 28.65 6.21
N GLN A 109 27.50 29.97 6.02
CA GLN A 109 27.59 30.55 4.70
C GLN A 109 29.07 30.77 4.32
N ASP A 110 29.44 30.27 3.16
CA ASP A 110 30.64 30.63 2.41
C ASP A 110 30.22 31.44 1.17
N GLU A 111 31.11 32.22 0.55
CA GLU A 111 30.81 33.32 -0.40
C GLU A 111 29.71 33.01 -1.44
N THR A 112 29.56 31.75 -1.86
CA THR A 112 28.52 31.29 -2.81
C THR A 112 27.73 30.04 -2.38
N ARG A 113 27.97 29.44 -1.21
CA ARG A 113 27.37 28.16 -0.78
C ARG A 113 26.94 28.16 0.68
N ILE A 114 25.98 27.30 1.00
CA ILE A 114 25.58 27.01 2.38
C ILE A 114 25.94 25.59 2.77
N TYR A 115 26.44 25.42 3.99
CA TYR A 115 26.78 24.13 4.56
C TYR A 115 26.15 24.00 5.94
N GLY A 116 25.64 22.82 6.27
CA GLY A 116 25.09 22.58 7.60
C GLY A 116 24.11 21.42 7.64
N ASP A 117 23.80 21.00 8.86
CA ASP A 117 22.82 19.93 9.09
C ASP A 117 21.43 20.31 8.56
N GLY A 118 21.08 21.60 8.63
CA GLY A 118 19.80 22.11 8.11
C GLY A 118 19.58 21.84 6.61
N VAL A 119 20.65 21.83 5.80
CA VAL A 119 20.59 21.52 4.37
C VAL A 119 20.29 20.04 4.15
N ASN A 120 20.98 19.18 4.91
CA ASN A 120 20.78 17.73 4.87
C ASN A 120 19.36 17.36 5.32
N VAL A 121 18.81 18.04 6.32
CA VAL A 121 17.43 17.85 6.77
C VAL A 121 16.45 18.19 5.65
N ALA A 122 16.56 19.37 5.01
CA ALA A 122 15.67 19.75 3.92
C ALA A 122 15.71 18.75 2.75
N ALA A 123 16.90 18.37 2.30
CA ALA A 123 17.09 17.40 1.23
C ALA A 123 16.55 16.01 1.58
N ARG A 124 16.62 15.60 2.86
CA ARG A 124 16.06 14.31 3.30
C ARG A 124 14.55 14.37 3.49
N LEU A 125 14.00 15.46 4.02
CA LEU A 125 12.55 15.66 4.12
C LEU A 125 11.89 15.59 2.74
N GLN A 126 12.54 16.17 1.73
CA GLN A 126 12.11 16.10 0.33
C GLN A 126 11.92 14.65 -0.17
N THR A 127 12.69 13.68 0.33
CA THR A 127 12.55 12.26 -0.07
C THR A 127 11.28 11.59 0.46
N TYR A 128 10.66 12.16 1.51
CA TYR A 128 9.38 11.70 2.06
C TYR A 128 8.19 12.41 1.42
N ALA A 129 8.41 13.39 0.55
CA ALA A 129 7.34 14.02 -0.20
C ALA A 129 6.90 13.14 -1.37
N GLU A 130 5.60 12.98 -1.55
CA GLU A 130 5.02 12.41 -2.77
C GLU A 130 5.27 13.31 -4.00
N PRO A 131 5.28 12.78 -5.23
CA PRO A 131 5.46 13.57 -6.44
C PRO A 131 4.42 14.70 -6.55
N GLY A 132 4.86 15.95 -6.58
CA GLY A 132 3.97 17.11 -6.61
C GLY A 132 3.57 17.64 -5.22
N SER A 133 4.14 17.10 -4.14
CA SER A 133 3.85 17.53 -2.76
C SER A 133 5.04 18.20 -2.07
N ILE A 134 4.78 18.73 -0.87
CA ILE A 134 5.77 19.45 -0.06
C ILE A 134 5.75 18.86 1.35
N VAL A 135 6.92 18.53 1.88
CA VAL A 135 7.12 18.10 3.27
C VAL A 135 7.98 19.13 4.01
N VAL A 136 7.61 19.44 5.24
CA VAL A 136 8.27 20.47 6.05
C VAL A 136 8.67 19.95 7.43
N SER A 137 9.72 20.52 8.00
CA SER A 137 10.10 20.29 9.39
C SER A 137 9.07 20.88 10.37
N GLY A 138 9.04 20.41 11.61
CA GLY A 138 8.17 20.98 12.65
C GLY A 138 8.39 22.46 12.92
N ALA A 139 9.64 22.93 12.87
CA ALA A 139 9.97 24.34 13.01
C ALA A 139 9.36 25.21 11.90
N VAL A 140 9.15 24.64 10.71
CA VAL A 140 8.45 25.30 9.60
C VAL A 140 6.94 25.22 9.79
N ALA A 141 6.42 24.04 10.13
CA ALA A 141 4.99 23.80 10.36
C ALA A 141 4.38 24.77 11.39
N GLU A 142 5.09 25.02 12.49
CA GLU A 142 4.68 25.96 13.54
C GLU A 142 4.46 27.39 13.04
N GLN A 143 5.19 27.82 12.01
CA GLN A 143 5.12 29.18 11.48
C GLN A 143 4.13 29.35 10.34
N ILE A 144 3.67 28.25 9.72
CA ILE A 144 2.79 28.27 8.54
C ILE A 144 1.38 27.80 8.83
N VAL A 145 1.10 27.30 10.04
CA VAL A 145 -0.24 26.87 10.46
C VAL A 145 -1.29 27.99 10.36
N SER A 146 -0.87 29.25 10.40
CA SER A 146 -1.73 30.42 10.26
C SER A 146 -1.87 30.93 8.81
N LEU A 147 -1.21 30.29 7.83
CA LEU A 147 -1.30 30.71 6.43
C LEU A 147 -2.65 30.29 5.83
N PRO A 148 -3.41 31.21 5.20
CA PRO A 148 -4.65 30.86 4.51
C PRO A 148 -4.40 29.89 3.35
N GLY A 149 -5.26 28.89 3.19
CA GLY A 149 -5.21 27.94 2.06
C GLY A 149 -4.14 26.85 2.18
N VAL A 150 -3.48 26.75 3.35
CA VAL A 150 -2.45 25.77 3.64
C VAL A 150 -2.89 24.88 4.80
N ARG A 151 -3.12 23.60 4.54
CA ARG A 151 -3.32 22.59 5.59
C ARG A 151 -2.04 21.82 5.85
N VAL A 152 -1.71 21.61 7.11
CA VAL A 152 -0.50 20.93 7.55
C VAL A 152 -0.88 19.60 8.22
N MET A 153 -0.40 18.48 7.68
CA MET A 153 -0.66 17.13 8.17
C MET A 153 0.58 16.59 8.88
N ASP A 154 0.47 16.25 10.17
CA ASP A 154 1.59 15.70 10.94
C ASP A 154 1.98 14.30 10.44
N LEU A 155 3.26 14.11 10.10
CA LEU A 155 3.84 12.83 9.69
C LEU A 155 4.54 12.13 10.87
N GLY A 156 4.59 12.77 12.03
CA GLY A 156 5.29 12.27 13.21
C GLY A 156 6.80 12.46 13.12
N GLU A 157 7.50 11.65 13.91
CA GLU A 157 8.96 11.67 14.03
C GLU A 157 9.61 10.80 12.94
N LEU A 158 10.21 11.45 11.94
CA LEU A 158 10.93 10.78 10.87
C LEU A 158 12.39 10.53 11.26
N HIS A 159 12.82 9.27 11.13
CA HIS A 159 14.22 8.87 11.30
C HIS A 159 14.96 9.04 9.99
N LEU A 160 15.53 10.23 9.78
CA LEU A 160 16.26 10.56 8.56
C LEU A 160 17.59 9.80 8.52
N ARG A 161 17.92 9.22 7.35
CA ARG A 161 19.15 8.44 7.15
C ARG A 161 20.39 9.21 7.60
N ASN A 162 21.25 8.60 8.41
CA ASN A 162 22.47 9.23 8.96
C ASN A 162 22.20 10.44 9.90
N MET A 163 21.08 10.44 10.63
CA MET A 163 20.83 11.37 11.73
C MET A 163 20.53 10.61 13.01
N SER A 164 21.11 11.08 14.12
CA SER A 164 20.95 10.46 15.44
C SER A 164 19.66 10.88 16.16
N ARG A 165 18.99 11.94 15.70
CA ARG A 165 17.75 12.45 16.28
C ARG A 165 16.63 12.41 15.25
N PRO A 166 15.42 11.97 15.64
CA PRO A 166 14.26 12.06 14.77
C PRO A 166 13.91 13.54 14.49
N VAL A 167 13.38 13.80 13.31
CA VAL A 167 12.87 15.11 12.91
C VAL A 167 11.36 15.00 12.78
N ARG A 168 10.62 15.79 13.57
CA ARG A 168 9.18 15.91 13.39
C ARG A 168 8.89 16.57 12.06
N ALA A 169 8.06 15.96 11.23
CA ALA A 169 7.80 16.41 9.87
C ALA A 169 6.30 16.50 9.60
N PHE A 170 5.93 17.31 8.60
CA PHE A 170 4.55 17.56 8.23
C PHE A 170 4.41 17.64 6.71
N ALA A 171 3.35 17.08 6.15
CA ALA A 171 3.00 17.25 4.74
C ALA A 171 2.09 18.46 4.57
N LEU A 172 2.26 19.19 3.46
CA LEU A 172 1.39 20.31 3.08
C LEU A 172 0.31 19.85 2.10
N GLN A 173 -0.94 20.14 2.44
CA GLN A 173 -2.10 19.93 1.57
C GLN A 173 -2.58 21.29 1.05
N MET A 174 -2.59 21.44 -0.28
CA MET A 174 -2.92 22.68 -0.99
C MET A 174 -4.39 22.66 -1.45
N ASP A 175 -5.16 23.72 -1.15
CA ASP A 175 -6.62 23.76 -1.33
C ASP A 175 -7.14 23.82 -2.77
N ASP A 176 -6.29 24.12 -3.76
CA ASP A 176 -6.68 24.22 -5.19
C ASP A 176 -6.06 23.16 -6.09
N VAL A 177 -5.26 22.25 -5.54
CA VAL A 177 -5.04 20.97 -6.21
C VAL A 177 -6.24 20.14 -5.81
N ARG A 178 -7.20 19.97 -6.73
CA ARG A 178 -8.23 18.93 -6.62
C ARG A 178 -7.52 17.65 -6.19
N VAL A 179 -7.66 17.30 -4.91
CA VAL A 179 -7.44 15.95 -4.45
C VAL A 179 -8.47 15.15 -5.22
N ARG A 180 -8.01 14.52 -6.30
CA ARG A 180 -8.77 13.49 -6.98
C ARG A 180 -9.28 12.56 -5.90
N ALA A 181 -10.55 12.16 -5.98
CA ALA A 181 -11.11 11.19 -5.07
C ALA A 181 -10.10 10.04 -4.91
N LEU A 182 -9.77 9.68 -3.66
CA LEU A 182 -8.88 8.57 -3.35
C LEU A 182 -9.48 7.30 -3.99
N GLY A 183 -8.92 6.93 -5.15
CA GLY A 183 -9.50 5.99 -6.12
C GLY A 183 -9.23 6.35 -7.59
N ASP A 184 -8.97 7.63 -7.91
CA ASP A 184 -8.85 8.16 -9.29
C ASP A 184 -7.39 8.48 -9.72
N ALA A 185 -6.39 8.12 -8.92
CA ALA A 185 -4.99 8.18 -9.35
C ALA A 185 -4.70 6.95 -10.23
N PRO A 186 -4.17 7.11 -11.46
CA PRO A 186 -3.79 5.95 -12.28
C PRO A 186 -2.87 5.05 -11.48
N VAL A 187 -3.23 3.78 -11.45
CA VAL A 187 -2.48 2.73 -10.81
C VAL A 187 -1.22 2.43 -11.64
N GLY A 188 -0.19 3.28 -11.48
CA GLY A 188 1.01 3.29 -12.32
C GLY A 188 1.71 4.65 -12.42
N ALA A 189 1.18 5.71 -11.77
CA ALA A 189 1.68 7.08 -11.82
C ALA A 189 3.13 7.31 -11.29
N GLU A 190 3.84 6.26 -10.88
CA GLU A 190 5.24 6.30 -10.42
C GLU A 190 6.26 5.93 -11.52
N GLY A 191 5.81 5.78 -12.78
CA GLY A 191 6.69 5.45 -13.92
C GLY A 191 7.15 3.99 -13.96
N ARG A 192 6.64 3.15 -13.04
CA ARG A 192 6.81 1.70 -13.05
C ARG A 192 5.75 1.05 -13.94
N PRO A 193 6.09 0.03 -14.75
CA PRO A 193 5.11 -0.79 -15.45
C PRO A 193 4.02 -1.29 -14.50
N SER A 194 2.76 -1.03 -14.83
CA SER A 194 1.63 -1.53 -14.06
C SER A 194 0.89 -2.62 -14.83
N ILE A 195 0.57 -3.71 -14.13
CA ILE A 195 -0.03 -4.90 -14.72
C ILE A 195 -1.22 -5.39 -13.88
N VAL A 196 -2.26 -5.85 -14.57
CA VAL A 196 -3.31 -6.70 -14.01
C VAL A 196 -3.28 -8.07 -14.68
N VAL A 197 -3.52 -9.13 -13.90
CA VAL A 197 -3.69 -10.50 -14.41
C VAL A 197 -5.15 -10.92 -14.19
N LEU A 198 -5.89 -11.08 -15.29
CA LEU A 198 -7.29 -11.47 -15.27
C LEU A 198 -7.46 -12.99 -15.07
N PRO A 199 -8.58 -13.45 -14.50
CA PRO A 199 -8.92 -14.86 -14.44
C PRO A 199 -8.88 -15.51 -15.83
N PHE A 200 -8.21 -16.66 -15.95
CA PHE A 200 -8.13 -17.36 -17.23
C PHE A 200 -9.45 -18.07 -17.53
N ARG A 201 -9.91 -17.94 -18.78
CA ARG A 201 -11.16 -18.54 -19.26
C ARG A 201 -11.04 -20.06 -19.38
N GLN A 202 -12.18 -20.73 -19.24
CA GLN A 202 -12.31 -22.17 -19.41
C GLN A 202 -13.28 -22.47 -20.54
N ASN A 203 -12.94 -23.48 -21.36
CA ASN A 203 -13.77 -23.86 -22.51
C ASN A 203 -14.75 -25.00 -22.18
N GLN A 204 -14.65 -25.65 -21.01
CA GLN A 204 -15.59 -26.68 -20.55
C GLN A 204 -16.03 -26.43 -19.11
N SER A 205 -17.32 -26.64 -18.87
CA SER A 205 -18.07 -26.29 -17.66
C SER A 205 -17.91 -27.34 -16.56
N ASP A 206 -16.69 -27.65 -16.13
CA ASP A 206 -16.49 -28.36 -14.86
C ASP A 206 -16.22 -27.32 -13.75
N PRO A 207 -17.13 -27.18 -12.75
CA PRO A 207 -16.88 -26.32 -11.60
C PRO A 207 -15.57 -26.62 -10.87
N ASP A 208 -15.07 -27.87 -10.96
CA ASP A 208 -13.81 -28.29 -10.35
C ASP A 208 -12.55 -27.78 -11.09
N ASP A 209 -12.69 -27.13 -12.25
CA ASP A 209 -11.56 -26.50 -12.95
C ASP A 209 -11.44 -25.01 -12.62
N ALA A 210 -12.53 -24.32 -12.21
CA ALA A 210 -12.56 -22.86 -11.99
C ALA A 210 -11.51 -22.38 -10.98
N TYR A 211 -11.47 -23.01 -9.80
CA TYR A 211 -10.49 -22.66 -8.75
C TYR A 211 -9.05 -22.93 -9.19
N PHE A 212 -8.84 -23.88 -10.11
CA PHE A 212 -7.53 -24.27 -10.60
C PHE A 212 -6.92 -23.18 -11.50
N ALA A 213 -7.71 -22.65 -12.45
CA ALA A 213 -7.27 -21.52 -13.27
C ALA A 213 -6.99 -20.26 -12.42
N ASP A 214 -7.85 -20.00 -11.44
CA ASP A 214 -7.64 -18.92 -10.47
C ASP A 214 -6.34 -19.08 -9.68
N GLY A 215 -5.97 -20.31 -9.31
CA GLY A 215 -4.72 -20.59 -8.61
C GLY A 215 -3.47 -20.33 -9.46
N ILE A 216 -3.55 -20.60 -10.76
CA ILE A 216 -2.46 -20.25 -11.70
C ILE A 216 -2.28 -18.74 -11.74
N VAL A 217 -3.38 -17.99 -11.84
CA VAL A 217 -3.37 -16.53 -11.84
C VAL A 217 -2.83 -15.98 -10.51
N ASP A 218 -3.23 -16.54 -9.38
CA ASP A 218 -2.74 -16.14 -8.05
C ASP A 218 -1.23 -16.30 -7.92
N ASN A 219 -0.68 -17.42 -8.40
CA ASN A 219 0.76 -17.65 -8.39
C ASN A 219 1.53 -16.66 -9.29
N ILE A 220 1.00 -16.32 -10.46
CA ILE A 220 1.61 -15.31 -11.35
C ILE A 220 1.57 -13.93 -10.67
N ILE A 221 0.43 -13.54 -10.11
CA ILE A 221 0.29 -12.27 -9.37
C ILE A 221 1.29 -12.22 -8.22
N HIS A 222 1.42 -13.32 -7.46
CA HIS A 222 2.35 -13.43 -6.36
C HIS A 222 3.80 -13.24 -6.81
N ALA A 223 4.22 -13.94 -7.88
CA ALA A 223 5.58 -13.83 -8.41
C ALA A 223 5.91 -12.41 -8.91
N LEU A 224 4.95 -11.73 -9.52
CA LEU A 224 5.13 -10.36 -9.98
C LEU A 224 5.09 -9.36 -8.81
N ALA A 225 4.29 -9.62 -7.77
CA ALA A 225 4.08 -8.70 -6.66
C ALA A 225 5.32 -8.48 -5.79
N GLY A 226 6.28 -9.42 -5.85
CA GLY A 226 7.59 -9.30 -5.21
C GLY A 226 8.55 -8.32 -5.89
N LEU A 227 8.25 -7.87 -7.11
CA LEU A 227 9.13 -7.01 -7.88
C LEU A 227 8.83 -5.55 -7.62
N LYS A 228 9.79 -4.83 -7.01
CA LYS A 228 9.67 -3.39 -6.77
C LYS A 228 9.56 -2.57 -8.06
N GLU A 229 10.05 -3.10 -9.18
CA GLU A 229 10.01 -2.46 -10.49
C GLU A 229 8.63 -2.55 -11.14
N VAL A 230 7.73 -3.41 -10.66
CA VAL A 230 6.41 -3.66 -11.26
C VAL A 230 5.31 -3.34 -10.25
N PHE A 231 4.31 -2.56 -10.68
CA PHE A 231 3.08 -2.38 -9.93
C PHE A 231 2.08 -3.47 -10.33
N VAL A 232 1.57 -4.24 -9.37
CA VAL A 232 0.66 -5.35 -9.66
C VAL A 232 -0.67 -5.14 -8.94
N ILE A 233 -1.78 -5.17 -9.68
CA ILE A 233 -3.13 -5.19 -9.10
C ILE A 233 -3.38 -6.55 -8.43
N SER A 234 -3.96 -6.53 -7.24
CA SER A 234 -4.24 -7.73 -6.45
C SER A 234 -5.30 -8.62 -7.11
N ARG A 235 -5.23 -9.93 -6.82
CA ARG A 235 -6.21 -10.94 -7.28
C ARG A 235 -7.65 -10.55 -6.97
N GLY A 236 -7.91 -10.00 -5.78
CA GLY A 236 -9.26 -9.68 -5.35
C GLY A 236 -9.98 -8.72 -6.29
N SER A 237 -9.23 -7.80 -6.92
CA SER A 237 -9.75 -6.81 -7.88
C SER A 237 -10.05 -7.38 -9.26
N THR A 238 -9.65 -8.62 -9.55
CA THR A 238 -9.78 -9.21 -10.90
C THR A 238 -10.89 -10.25 -11.01
N LEU A 239 -11.45 -10.71 -9.89
CA LEU A 239 -12.47 -11.77 -9.83
C LEU A 239 -13.72 -11.45 -10.67
N GLY A 240 -14.12 -10.18 -10.72
CA GLY A 240 -15.30 -9.72 -11.48
C GLY A 240 -15.15 -9.80 -13.01
N TYR A 241 -13.95 -10.00 -13.54
CA TYR A 241 -13.70 -10.07 -14.99
C TYR A 241 -13.82 -11.50 -15.56
N GLY A 242 -14.08 -12.50 -14.71
CA GLY A 242 -14.30 -13.88 -15.14
C GLY A 242 -15.51 -14.02 -16.08
N GLY A 243 -15.28 -14.45 -17.32
CA GLY A 243 -16.35 -14.72 -18.30
C GLY A 243 -16.85 -13.51 -19.12
N ALA A 244 -16.38 -12.30 -18.83
CA ALA A 244 -16.72 -11.10 -19.60
C ALA A 244 -16.01 -11.06 -20.98
N LYS A 245 -16.57 -10.31 -21.93
CA LYS A 245 -15.84 -9.94 -23.15
C LYS A 245 -14.70 -8.99 -22.75
N ILE A 246 -13.47 -9.45 -22.92
CA ILE A 246 -12.28 -8.69 -22.51
C ILE A 246 -12.10 -7.50 -23.45
N ASP A 247 -12.32 -6.29 -22.94
CA ASP A 247 -11.89 -5.04 -23.55
C ASP A 247 -10.69 -4.52 -22.76
N VAL A 248 -9.50 -4.84 -23.26
CA VAL A 248 -8.21 -4.48 -22.66
C VAL A 248 -8.12 -2.99 -22.37
N ARG A 249 -8.62 -2.13 -23.27
CA ARG A 249 -8.52 -0.66 -23.10
C ARG A 249 -9.47 -0.16 -22.03
N ALA A 250 -10.68 -0.73 -21.94
CA ALA A 250 -11.61 -0.40 -20.88
C ALA A 250 -11.06 -0.80 -19.51
N ILE A 251 -10.54 -2.03 -19.40
CA ILE A 251 -9.96 -2.56 -18.16
C ILE A 251 -8.74 -1.74 -17.74
N GLY A 252 -7.84 -1.39 -18.65
CA GLY A 252 -6.68 -0.55 -18.34
C GLY A 252 -7.07 0.84 -17.83
N ARG A 253 -8.13 1.45 -18.36
CA ARG A 253 -8.64 2.73 -17.84
C ARG A 253 -9.30 2.59 -16.47
N GLU A 254 -10.12 1.56 -16.29
CA GLU A 254 -10.86 1.31 -15.05
C GLU A 254 -9.93 1.00 -13.88
N LEU A 255 -8.95 0.12 -14.10
CA LEU A 255 -7.97 -0.27 -13.09
C LEU A 255 -6.72 0.62 -13.08
N GLY A 256 -6.61 1.56 -14.02
CA GLY A 256 -5.48 2.47 -14.14
C GLY A 256 -4.15 1.80 -14.51
N VAL A 257 -4.16 0.63 -15.16
CA VAL A 257 -2.96 -0.17 -15.49
C VAL A 257 -2.52 -0.05 -16.95
N ARG A 258 -1.21 -0.19 -17.21
CA ARG A 258 -0.65 -0.18 -18.56
C ARG A 258 -0.77 -1.52 -19.28
N TYR A 259 -0.64 -2.64 -18.56
CA TYR A 259 -0.65 -3.97 -19.14
C TYR A 259 -1.78 -4.83 -18.57
N VAL A 260 -2.44 -5.59 -19.43
CA VAL A 260 -3.49 -6.55 -19.05
C VAL A 260 -3.07 -7.92 -19.55
N MET A 261 -2.93 -8.86 -18.62
CA MET A 261 -2.70 -10.27 -18.93
C MET A 261 -4.02 -11.03 -18.83
N TYR A 262 -4.30 -11.88 -19.81
CA TYR A 262 -5.47 -12.74 -19.83
C TYR A 262 -5.17 -14.02 -20.60
N GLY A 263 -6.06 -15.01 -20.49
CA GLY A 263 -5.77 -16.30 -21.11
C GLY A 263 -6.89 -17.30 -20.97
N SER A 264 -6.55 -18.55 -21.24
CA SER A 264 -7.40 -19.71 -21.02
C SER A 264 -6.59 -20.90 -20.50
N VAL A 265 -7.25 -21.72 -19.68
CA VAL A 265 -6.73 -23.00 -19.19
C VAL A 265 -7.69 -24.11 -19.59
N GLN A 266 -7.14 -25.24 -20.02
CA GLN A 266 -7.87 -26.49 -20.20
C GLN A 266 -7.08 -27.60 -19.52
N ARG A 267 -7.76 -28.38 -18.67
CA ARG A 267 -7.21 -29.56 -18.01
C ARG A 267 -7.99 -30.79 -18.48
N ALA A 268 -7.30 -31.80 -18.98
CA ALA A 268 -7.94 -33.05 -19.40
C ALA A 268 -6.99 -34.24 -19.26
N ALA A 269 -7.40 -35.26 -18.49
CA ALA A 269 -6.70 -36.55 -18.38
C ALA A 269 -5.18 -36.46 -18.12
N GLY A 270 -4.75 -35.52 -17.25
CA GLY A 270 -3.32 -35.31 -16.93
C GLY A 270 -2.60 -34.32 -17.84
N HIS A 271 -3.23 -33.91 -18.94
CA HIS A 271 -2.70 -32.87 -19.83
C HIS A 271 -3.24 -31.48 -19.49
N LEU A 272 -2.38 -30.48 -19.72
CA LEU A 272 -2.61 -29.08 -19.46
C LEU A 272 -2.35 -28.27 -20.73
N ARG A 273 -3.35 -27.50 -21.16
CA ARG A 273 -3.21 -26.52 -22.22
C ARG A 273 -3.49 -25.12 -21.68
N ILE A 274 -2.48 -24.25 -21.78
CA ILE A 274 -2.58 -22.85 -21.38
C ILE A 274 -2.33 -21.98 -22.61
N ALA A 275 -3.18 -20.98 -22.80
CA ALA A 275 -2.91 -19.88 -23.72
C ALA A 275 -2.98 -18.59 -22.92
N SER A 276 -1.96 -17.74 -23.02
CA SER A 276 -1.94 -16.45 -22.34
C SER A 276 -1.45 -15.34 -23.26
N GLU A 277 -2.05 -14.18 -23.11
CA GLU A 277 -1.73 -12.96 -23.84
C GLU A 277 -1.47 -11.84 -22.83
N LEU A 278 -0.51 -10.99 -23.15
CA LEU A 278 -0.24 -9.74 -22.46
C LEU A 278 -0.43 -8.61 -23.47
N SER A 279 -1.29 -7.66 -23.14
CA SER A 279 -1.62 -6.54 -24.03
C SER A 279 -1.34 -5.21 -23.35
N ASP A 280 -0.82 -4.25 -24.13
CA ASP A 280 -0.71 -2.86 -23.74
C ASP A 280 -2.10 -2.21 -23.83
N ALA A 281 -2.59 -1.67 -22.72
CA ALA A 281 -3.96 -1.18 -22.59
C ALA A 281 -4.19 0.21 -23.19
N GLU A 282 -3.12 0.96 -23.46
CA GLU A 282 -3.21 2.25 -24.14
C GLU A 282 -3.44 2.02 -25.64
N THR A 283 -2.62 1.17 -26.23
CA THR A 283 -2.64 0.88 -27.67
C THR A 283 -3.60 -0.25 -28.05
N GLY A 284 -3.93 -1.15 -27.12
CA GLY A 284 -4.61 -2.41 -27.38
C GLY A 284 -3.76 -3.45 -28.10
N ALA A 285 -2.45 -3.22 -28.25
CA ALA A 285 -1.55 -4.15 -28.93
C ALA A 285 -1.16 -5.33 -28.02
N ILE A 286 -1.17 -6.54 -28.57
CA ILE A 286 -0.62 -7.72 -27.89
C ILE A 286 0.91 -7.61 -27.94
N VAL A 287 1.55 -7.57 -26.76
CA VAL A 287 3.01 -7.46 -26.61
C VAL A 287 3.68 -8.81 -26.34
N LEU A 288 2.94 -9.79 -25.81
CA LEU A 288 3.39 -11.16 -25.63
C LEU A 288 2.20 -12.12 -25.83
N SER A 289 2.43 -13.22 -26.52
CA SER A 289 1.47 -14.32 -26.66
C SER A 289 2.20 -15.64 -26.48
N GLU A 290 1.65 -16.49 -25.62
CA GLU A 290 2.24 -17.72 -25.15
C GLU A 290 1.19 -18.83 -25.27
N LYS A 291 1.60 -19.99 -25.80
CA LYS A 291 0.80 -21.20 -25.80
C LYS A 291 1.64 -22.36 -25.29
N TYR A 292 1.04 -23.15 -24.42
CA TYR A 292 1.63 -24.36 -23.88
C TYR A 292 0.63 -25.52 -24.00
N ASP A 293 1.16 -26.68 -24.33
CA ASP A 293 0.44 -27.95 -24.44
C ASP A 293 1.38 -29.04 -23.91
N GLY A 294 1.05 -29.64 -22.77
CA GLY A 294 1.93 -30.61 -22.11
C GLY A 294 1.32 -31.24 -20.86
N GLU A 295 2.17 -31.74 -19.97
CA GLU A 295 1.77 -32.53 -18.79
C GLU A 295 1.53 -31.67 -17.55
N MET A 296 0.59 -32.08 -16.71
CA MET A 296 0.28 -31.40 -15.44
C MET A 296 1.51 -31.33 -14.49
N SER A 297 2.44 -32.29 -14.58
CA SER A 297 3.68 -32.28 -13.81
C SER A 297 4.63 -31.12 -14.14
N GLU A 298 4.47 -30.49 -15.31
CA GLU A 298 5.30 -29.36 -15.75
C GLU A 298 4.70 -27.99 -15.40
N LEU A 299 3.55 -27.95 -14.72
CA LEU A 299 2.82 -26.72 -14.38
C LEU A 299 3.71 -25.65 -13.76
N PHE A 300 4.50 -26.00 -12.74
CA PHE A 300 5.29 -25.02 -12.01
C PHE A 300 6.39 -24.41 -12.88
N ALA A 301 7.05 -25.23 -13.70
CA ALA A 301 8.03 -24.76 -14.68
C ALA A 301 7.40 -23.83 -15.73
N LEU A 302 6.16 -24.10 -16.12
CA LEU A 302 5.40 -23.23 -17.01
C LEU A 302 5.04 -21.89 -16.35
N GLN A 303 4.55 -21.90 -15.10
CA GLN A 303 4.25 -20.67 -14.35
C GLN A 303 5.49 -19.79 -14.19
N ASP A 304 6.64 -20.42 -13.92
CA ASP A 304 7.93 -19.76 -13.80
C ASP A 304 8.35 -19.11 -15.12
N ARG A 305 8.18 -19.82 -16.23
CA ARG A 305 8.49 -19.32 -17.58
C ARG A 305 7.60 -18.14 -17.96
N ILE A 306 6.29 -18.26 -17.75
CA ILE A 306 5.31 -17.20 -18.02
C ILE A 306 5.68 -15.94 -17.23
N SER A 307 5.93 -16.08 -15.92
CA SER A 307 6.32 -14.96 -15.06
C SER A 307 7.63 -14.34 -15.52
N ALA A 308 8.63 -15.14 -15.88
CA ALA A 308 9.92 -14.65 -16.38
C ALA A 308 9.77 -13.82 -17.66
N GLN A 309 8.94 -14.28 -18.60
CA GLN A 309 8.73 -13.59 -19.87
C GLN A 309 7.95 -12.29 -19.68
N ILE A 310 6.93 -12.27 -18.81
CA ILE A 310 6.23 -11.03 -18.46
C ILE A 310 7.24 -10.00 -17.97
N VAL A 311 8.07 -10.37 -17.00
CA VAL A 311 9.11 -9.48 -16.44
C VAL A 311 10.08 -9.02 -17.52
N THR A 312 10.54 -9.92 -18.39
CA THR A 312 11.43 -9.57 -19.51
C THR A 312 10.78 -8.56 -20.47
N THR A 313 9.48 -8.69 -20.74
CA THR A 313 8.75 -7.83 -21.66
C THR A 313 8.46 -6.46 -21.08
N ILE A 314 7.97 -6.38 -19.83
CA ILE A 314 7.48 -5.11 -19.26
C ILE A 314 8.51 -4.42 -18.36
N ALA A 315 9.45 -5.17 -17.79
CA ALA A 315 10.46 -4.67 -16.86
C ALA A 315 11.86 -5.29 -17.14
N PRO A 316 12.43 -5.10 -18.35
CA PRO A 316 13.67 -5.78 -18.79
C PRO A 316 14.90 -5.51 -17.93
N HIS A 317 14.88 -4.45 -17.12
CA HIS A 317 15.99 -4.06 -16.23
C HIS A 317 16.00 -4.81 -14.89
N VAL A 318 14.98 -5.65 -14.61
CA VAL A 318 14.95 -6.49 -13.40
C VAL A 318 16.08 -7.50 -13.45
N ARG A 319 16.94 -7.48 -12.43
CA ARG A 319 18.06 -8.42 -12.32
C ARG A 319 17.54 -9.83 -12.05
N GLU A 320 18.18 -10.83 -12.65
CA GLU A 320 17.82 -12.24 -12.48
C GLU A 320 17.73 -12.68 -11.01
N ARG A 321 18.60 -12.17 -10.14
CA ARG A 321 18.56 -12.47 -8.70
C ARG A 321 17.29 -11.97 -8.02
N GLU A 322 16.85 -10.74 -8.34
CA GLU A 322 15.63 -10.17 -7.77
C GLU A 322 14.40 -10.90 -8.32
N ARG A 323 14.45 -11.31 -9.60
CA ARG A 323 13.42 -12.16 -10.23
C ARG A 323 13.28 -13.51 -9.53
N LEU A 324 14.37 -14.24 -9.36
CA LEU A 324 14.37 -15.54 -8.69
C LEU A 324 13.91 -15.45 -7.22
N ARG A 325 14.23 -14.35 -6.54
CA ARG A 325 13.77 -14.12 -5.16
C ARG A 325 12.27 -13.89 -5.06
N ALA A 326 11.67 -13.22 -6.04
CA ALA A 326 10.23 -12.96 -6.07
C ALA A 326 9.40 -14.21 -6.41
N MET A 327 10.04 -15.27 -6.93
CA MET A 327 9.37 -16.52 -7.28
C MET A 327 9.06 -17.35 -6.03
N ARG A 328 7.82 -17.82 -5.94
CA ARG A 328 7.36 -18.63 -4.82
C ARG A 328 8.02 -20.00 -4.81
N LYS A 329 8.25 -20.56 -3.62
CA LYS A 329 8.61 -21.98 -3.52
C LYS A 329 7.42 -22.87 -3.89
N HIS A 330 7.61 -23.68 -4.92
CA HIS A 330 6.60 -24.62 -5.40
C HIS A 330 6.44 -25.82 -4.46
N PRO A 331 5.22 -26.37 -4.32
CA PRO A 331 5.01 -27.62 -3.61
C PRO A 331 5.69 -28.78 -4.35
N LYS A 332 6.11 -29.78 -3.59
CA LYS A 332 6.59 -31.06 -4.15
C LYS A 332 5.44 -31.97 -4.55
N ASN A 333 4.23 -31.67 -4.07
CA ASN A 333 3.03 -32.49 -4.27
C ASN A 333 1.89 -31.66 -4.88
N LEU A 334 1.45 -32.05 -6.08
CA LEU A 334 0.32 -31.42 -6.76
C LEU A 334 -1.01 -31.55 -5.99
N THR A 335 -1.19 -32.59 -5.17
CA THR A 335 -2.37 -32.73 -4.32
C THR A 335 -2.40 -31.66 -3.23
N ALA A 336 -1.26 -31.36 -2.61
CA ALA A 336 -1.18 -30.30 -1.61
C ALA A 336 -1.45 -28.92 -2.23
N TYR A 337 -0.96 -28.69 -3.45
CA TYR A 337 -1.27 -27.52 -4.25
C TYR A 337 -2.78 -27.38 -4.49
N ASP A 338 -3.40 -28.42 -5.03
CA ASP A 338 -4.82 -28.46 -5.37
C ASP A 338 -5.71 -28.19 -4.15
N LEU A 339 -5.40 -28.81 -3.01
CA LEU A 339 -6.10 -28.60 -1.74
C LEU A 339 -6.00 -27.15 -1.23
N VAL A 340 -4.84 -26.49 -1.38
CA VAL A 340 -4.72 -25.06 -1.03
C VAL A 340 -5.59 -24.21 -1.95
N LEU A 341 -5.59 -24.46 -3.25
CA LEU A 341 -6.41 -23.69 -4.19
C LEU A 341 -7.91 -23.85 -3.88
N GLN A 342 -8.36 -25.06 -3.58
CA GLN A 342 -9.73 -25.31 -3.15
C GLN A 342 -10.10 -24.59 -1.85
N ALA A 343 -9.14 -24.37 -0.95
CA ALA A 343 -9.36 -23.62 0.29
C ALA A 343 -9.48 -22.10 0.06
N LEU A 344 -8.89 -21.53 -1.00
CA LEU A 344 -8.86 -20.08 -1.21
C LEU A 344 -10.25 -19.47 -1.37
N GLY A 345 -11.10 -20.00 -2.25
CA GLY A 345 -12.46 -19.48 -2.46
C GLY A 345 -13.25 -19.37 -1.13
N PRO A 346 -13.42 -20.49 -0.39
CA PRO A 346 -14.10 -20.51 0.90
C PRO A 346 -13.47 -19.63 2.00
N LEU A 347 -12.16 -19.35 1.95
CA LEU A 347 -11.50 -18.42 2.88
C LEU A 347 -11.97 -16.99 2.68
N TYR A 348 -12.25 -16.61 1.43
CA TYR A 348 -12.63 -15.25 1.09
C TYR A 348 -14.15 -15.01 1.21
N GLU A 349 -15.01 -16.00 0.94
CA GLU A 349 -16.48 -15.87 1.01
C GLU A 349 -17.03 -15.50 2.41
N MET A 350 -16.26 -15.72 3.48
CA MET A 350 -16.58 -15.34 4.86
C MET A 350 -17.95 -15.81 5.40
N ASP A 351 -18.58 -16.82 4.79
CA ASP A 351 -19.68 -17.55 5.40
C ASP A 351 -19.12 -18.64 6.34
N TYR A 352 -19.77 -18.86 7.48
CA TYR A 352 -19.24 -19.75 8.51
C TYR A 352 -19.07 -21.21 8.02
N GLN A 353 -19.93 -21.69 7.12
CA GLN A 353 -19.90 -23.07 6.66
C GLN A 353 -18.76 -23.31 5.66
N SER A 354 -18.59 -22.47 4.65
CA SER A 354 -17.47 -22.53 3.70
C SER A 354 -16.17 -22.20 4.37
N PHE A 355 -16.14 -21.17 5.24
CA PHE A 355 -14.96 -20.85 6.02
C PHE A 355 -14.52 -22.06 6.86
N SER A 356 -15.43 -22.78 7.52
CA SER A 356 -15.08 -23.98 8.28
C SER A 356 -14.52 -25.12 7.41
N ARG A 357 -14.98 -25.27 6.15
CA ARG A 357 -14.46 -26.26 5.20
C ARG A 357 -13.00 -25.98 4.82
N ALA A 358 -12.61 -24.71 4.68
CA ALA A 358 -11.24 -24.33 4.32
C ALA A 358 -10.18 -24.93 5.26
N ARG A 359 -10.47 -24.99 6.57
CA ARG A 359 -9.56 -25.58 7.56
C ARG A 359 -9.21 -27.04 7.23
N GLY A 360 -10.21 -27.84 6.88
CA GLY A 360 -10.02 -29.27 6.59
C GLY A 360 -9.16 -29.50 5.35
N LEU A 361 -9.31 -28.64 4.33
CA LEU A 361 -8.50 -28.67 3.11
C LEU A 361 -7.05 -28.27 3.41
N LEU A 362 -6.83 -27.19 4.15
CA LEU A 362 -5.49 -26.74 4.54
C LEU A 362 -4.75 -27.76 5.42
N GLN A 363 -5.45 -28.43 6.33
CA GLN A 363 -4.88 -29.52 7.14
C GLN A 363 -4.43 -30.71 6.29
N GLN A 364 -5.25 -31.10 5.31
CA GLN A 364 -4.87 -32.15 4.36
C GLN A 364 -3.67 -31.71 3.51
N ALA A 365 -3.64 -30.46 3.04
CA ALA A 365 -2.51 -29.93 2.28
C ALA A 365 -1.20 -30.00 3.06
N MET A 366 -1.22 -29.60 4.34
CA MET A 366 -0.06 -29.70 5.24
C MET A 366 0.39 -31.15 5.48
N ALA A 367 -0.55 -32.11 5.50
CA ALA A 367 -0.22 -33.52 5.64
C ALA A 367 0.40 -34.11 4.37
N HIS A 368 -0.07 -33.69 3.19
CA HIS A 368 0.44 -34.15 1.89
C HIS A 368 1.80 -33.53 1.52
N ASP A 369 2.04 -32.28 1.90
CA ASP A 369 3.35 -31.64 1.76
C ASP A 369 3.66 -30.77 2.99
N PRO A 370 4.35 -31.34 3.99
CA PRO A 370 4.75 -30.60 5.17
C PRO A 370 5.68 -29.42 4.89
N GLY A 371 6.31 -29.34 3.71
CA GLY A 371 7.19 -28.23 3.31
C GLY A 371 6.46 -27.09 2.60
N TYR A 372 5.17 -27.23 2.29
CA TYR A 372 4.43 -26.27 1.48
C TYR A 372 3.94 -25.07 2.31
N ALA A 373 4.76 -24.02 2.37
CA ALA A 373 4.52 -22.80 3.17
C ALA A 373 3.10 -22.20 3.02
N PRO A 374 2.50 -22.09 1.82
CA PRO A 374 1.19 -21.48 1.62
C PRO A 374 0.07 -22.13 2.44
N ALA A 375 0.12 -23.46 2.60
CA ALA A 375 -0.87 -24.18 3.43
C ALA A 375 -0.85 -23.69 4.89
N TYR A 376 0.34 -23.39 5.42
CA TYR A 376 0.52 -22.84 6.76
C TYR A 376 0.12 -21.36 6.82
N SER A 377 0.48 -20.55 5.82
CA SER A 377 0.09 -19.14 5.74
C SER A 377 -1.43 -18.98 5.78
N TYR A 378 -2.14 -19.70 4.92
CA TYR A 378 -3.60 -19.61 4.87
C TYR A 378 -4.28 -20.26 6.09
N ALA A 379 -3.65 -21.24 6.73
CA ALA A 379 -4.15 -21.76 8.02
C ALA A 379 -4.04 -20.71 9.13
N ALA A 380 -2.92 -19.99 9.21
CA ALA A 380 -2.76 -18.89 10.15
C ALA A 380 -3.77 -17.76 9.88
N TYR A 381 -3.96 -17.41 8.61
CA TYR A 381 -4.99 -16.45 8.17
C TYR A 381 -6.39 -16.89 8.60
N TRP A 382 -6.72 -18.18 8.44
CA TRP A 382 -7.99 -18.76 8.88
C TRP A 382 -8.18 -18.62 10.40
N HIS A 383 -7.19 -19.00 11.21
CA HIS A 383 -7.31 -18.89 12.67
C HIS A 383 -7.49 -17.44 13.11
N MET A 384 -6.72 -16.52 12.52
CA MET A 384 -6.80 -15.09 12.79
C MET A 384 -8.22 -14.53 12.56
N PHE A 385 -8.83 -14.81 11.39
CA PHE A 385 -10.18 -14.35 11.09
C PHE A 385 -11.24 -14.99 12.00
N ARG A 386 -11.09 -16.28 12.32
CA ARG A 386 -11.99 -16.98 13.26
C ARG A 386 -12.02 -16.29 14.63
N ILE A 387 -10.85 -15.90 15.14
CA ILE A 387 -10.71 -15.20 16.42
C ILE A 387 -11.28 -13.79 16.31
N GLY A 388 -10.91 -13.05 15.25
CA GLY A 388 -11.35 -11.67 15.01
C GLY A 388 -12.88 -11.53 14.95
N GLN A 389 -13.55 -12.51 14.33
CA GLN A 389 -15.01 -12.56 14.20
C GLN A 389 -15.74 -13.15 15.41
N GLY A 390 -15.01 -13.58 16.46
CA GLY A 390 -15.62 -14.17 17.65
C GLY A 390 -16.25 -15.55 17.41
N TRP A 391 -15.86 -16.24 16.35
CA TRP A 391 -16.34 -17.58 16.00
C TRP A 391 -15.62 -18.71 16.74
N SER A 392 -14.58 -18.36 17.49
CA SER A 392 -13.82 -19.33 18.28
C SER A 392 -14.54 -19.66 19.59
N PRO A 393 -14.84 -20.95 19.88
CA PRO A 393 -15.31 -21.39 21.19
C PRO A 393 -14.17 -21.48 22.22
N ASP A 394 -12.92 -21.59 21.77
CA ASP A 394 -11.71 -21.60 22.60
C ASP A 394 -10.65 -20.69 21.95
N ALA A 395 -10.78 -19.40 22.23
CA ALA A 395 -9.93 -18.39 21.62
C ALA A 395 -8.45 -18.56 21.98
N ARG A 396 -8.13 -19.14 23.14
CA ARG A 396 -6.74 -19.31 23.57
C ARG A 396 -6.05 -20.39 22.75
N ALA A 397 -6.70 -21.54 22.58
CA ALA A 397 -6.17 -22.61 21.75
C ALA A 397 -6.00 -22.18 20.28
N ASP A 398 -6.96 -21.40 19.75
CA ASP A 398 -6.84 -20.85 18.39
C ASP A 398 -5.72 -19.82 18.25
N VAL A 399 -5.46 -19.00 19.28
CA VAL A 399 -4.30 -18.08 19.28
C VAL A 399 -2.99 -18.84 19.20
N ASP A 400 -2.84 -19.89 20.02
CA ASP A 400 -1.63 -20.73 20.01
C ASP A 400 -1.44 -21.45 18.66
N GLU A 401 -2.53 -21.87 18.02
CA GLU A 401 -2.52 -22.46 16.68
C GLU A 401 -2.17 -21.44 15.60
N ALA A 402 -2.73 -20.22 15.66
CA ALA A 402 -2.41 -19.14 14.73
C ALA A 402 -0.92 -18.77 14.79
N ALA A 403 -0.37 -18.60 16.00
CA ALA A 403 1.04 -18.27 16.19
C ALA A 403 1.96 -19.37 15.65
N ARG A 404 1.65 -20.64 15.94
CA ARG A 404 2.44 -21.79 15.49
C ARG A 404 2.39 -21.99 13.99
N THR A 405 1.21 -21.87 13.37
CA THR A 405 1.06 -22.00 11.91
C THR A 405 1.71 -20.84 11.17
N ALA A 406 1.61 -19.61 11.69
CA ALA A 406 2.28 -18.46 11.10
C ALA A 406 3.81 -18.58 11.16
N ALA A 407 4.36 -19.03 12.30
CA ALA A 407 5.79 -19.29 12.45
C ALA A 407 6.26 -20.40 11.49
N ALA A 408 5.49 -21.49 11.41
CA ALA A 408 5.78 -22.58 10.49
C ALA A 408 5.80 -22.13 9.01
N ALA A 409 4.96 -21.18 8.62
CA ALA A 409 4.95 -20.64 7.26
C ALA A 409 6.27 -19.94 6.91
N ILE A 410 6.74 -19.04 7.76
CA ILE A 410 7.98 -18.28 7.53
C ILE A 410 9.25 -19.15 7.66
N GLU A 411 9.21 -20.25 8.41
CA GLU A 411 10.31 -21.23 8.43
C GLU A 411 10.48 -21.94 7.09
N ARG A 412 9.37 -22.18 6.38
CA ARG A 412 9.37 -22.88 5.09
C ARG A 412 9.68 -21.93 3.95
N ASP A 413 9.13 -20.73 3.99
CA ASP A 413 9.44 -19.66 3.03
C ASP A 413 9.71 -18.31 3.71
N PRO A 414 10.98 -18.02 4.05
CA PRO A 414 11.35 -16.79 4.78
C PRO A 414 11.19 -15.48 4.00
N ASP A 415 11.00 -15.57 2.68
CA ASP A 415 10.88 -14.45 1.76
C ASP A 415 9.44 -14.29 1.22
N ASP A 416 8.48 -15.16 1.56
CA ASP A 416 7.07 -15.01 1.14
C ASP A 416 6.43 -13.81 1.86
N ALA A 417 6.11 -12.76 1.08
CA ALA A 417 5.60 -11.50 1.60
C ALA A 417 4.28 -11.67 2.38
N LEU A 418 3.40 -12.57 1.93
CA LEU A 418 2.12 -12.81 2.59
C LEU A 418 2.32 -13.56 3.91
N ALA A 419 3.20 -14.56 3.96
CA ALA A 419 3.58 -15.28 5.16
C ALA A 419 4.18 -14.33 6.21
N LEU A 420 5.11 -13.46 5.79
CA LEU A 420 5.70 -12.43 6.65
C LEU A 420 4.64 -11.46 7.19
N ALA A 421 3.71 -11.01 6.32
CA ALA A 421 2.64 -10.11 6.72
C ALA A 421 1.68 -10.74 7.73
N ILE A 422 1.24 -11.98 7.47
CA ILE A 422 0.35 -12.72 8.37
C ILE A 422 1.05 -12.97 9.71
N TYR A 423 2.32 -13.36 9.69
CA TYR A 423 3.10 -13.54 10.92
C TYR A 423 3.18 -12.23 11.71
N GLY A 424 3.60 -11.13 11.08
CA GLY A 424 3.68 -9.84 11.75
C GLY A 424 2.32 -9.37 12.30
N HIS A 425 1.24 -9.61 11.56
CA HIS A 425 -0.11 -9.28 12.06
C HIS A 425 -0.55 -10.16 13.22
N VAL A 426 -0.25 -11.47 13.21
CA VAL A 426 -0.51 -12.37 14.35
C VAL A 426 0.24 -11.88 15.59
N GLN A 427 1.49 -11.43 15.43
CA GLN A 427 2.26 -10.89 16.55
C GLN A 427 1.62 -9.63 17.13
N SER A 428 1.19 -8.66 16.32
CA SER A 428 0.56 -7.43 16.84
C SER A 428 -0.87 -7.64 17.34
N PHE A 429 -1.68 -8.42 16.62
CA PHE A 429 -3.10 -8.59 16.86
C PHE A 429 -3.40 -9.56 18.01
N LEU A 430 -2.72 -10.71 18.04
CA LEU A 430 -3.00 -11.79 18.99
C LEU A 430 -1.99 -11.83 20.13
N MET A 431 -0.69 -11.74 19.81
CA MET A 431 0.38 -11.86 20.81
C MET A 431 0.69 -10.54 21.52
N LYS A 432 0.27 -9.41 20.93
CA LYS A 432 0.61 -8.04 21.37
C LYS A 432 2.12 -7.80 21.43
N ASP A 433 2.89 -8.50 20.61
CA ASP A 433 4.32 -8.27 20.37
C ASP A 433 4.48 -7.36 19.15
N TYR A 434 4.52 -6.06 19.42
CA TYR A 434 4.53 -5.05 18.37
C TYR A 434 5.91 -4.84 17.74
N ASP A 435 6.99 -5.09 18.49
CA ASP A 435 8.36 -4.91 18.00
C ASP A 435 8.64 -5.94 16.91
N THR A 436 8.33 -7.22 17.20
CA THR A 436 8.41 -8.29 16.19
C THR A 436 7.44 -8.02 15.03
N ALA A 437 6.23 -7.53 15.32
CA ALA A 437 5.26 -7.24 14.26
C ALA A 437 5.78 -6.22 13.24
N VAL A 438 6.32 -5.09 13.72
CA VAL A 438 6.84 -4.02 12.84
C VAL A 438 7.99 -4.54 11.98
N GLU A 439 8.94 -5.27 12.56
CA GLU A 439 10.07 -5.85 11.82
C GLU A 439 9.58 -6.75 10.67
N TYR A 440 8.67 -7.67 10.96
CA TYR A 440 8.18 -8.63 9.97
C TYR A 440 7.25 -7.99 8.93
N LEU A 441 6.47 -6.99 9.31
CA LEU A 441 5.64 -6.23 8.36
C LEU A 441 6.50 -5.38 7.43
N ASP A 442 7.56 -4.74 7.92
CA ASP A 442 8.49 -3.99 7.07
C ASP A 442 9.23 -4.93 6.10
N ARG A 443 9.62 -6.12 6.58
CA ARG A 443 10.16 -7.18 5.70
C ARG A 443 9.14 -7.65 4.67
N ALA A 444 7.87 -7.81 5.05
CA ALA A 444 6.80 -8.18 4.12
C ALA A 444 6.63 -7.13 3.01
N LEU A 445 6.62 -5.84 3.37
CA LEU A 445 6.52 -4.74 2.40
C LEU A 445 7.74 -4.69 1.46
N ALA A 446 8.93 -5.02 1.96
CA ALA A 446 10.13 -5.11 1.14
C ALA A 446 10.14 -6.34 0.22
N ALA A 447 9.60 -7.47 0.69
CA ALA A 447 9.50 -8.73 -0.06
C ALA A 447 8.38 -8.71 -1.10
N GLY A 448 7.29 -8.00 -0.84
CA GLY A 448 6.13 -7.88 -1.72
C GLY A 448 5.58 -6.45 -1.77
N PRO A 449 6.24 -5.53 -2.50
CA PRO A 449 5.79 -4.14 -2.61
C PRO A 449 4.37 -3.99 -3.18
N SER A 450 3.90 -4.96 -3.97
CA SER A 450 2.53 -5.00 -4.49
C SER A 450 1.60 -5.98 -3.73
N CYS A 451 2.02 -6.48 -2.55
CA CYS A 451 1.17 -7.31 -1.71
C CYS A 451 0.18 -6.43 -0.91
N ALA A 452 -1.06 -6.30 -1.40
CA ALA A 452 -2.08 -5.45 -0.79
C ALA A 452 -2.37 -5.77 0.70
N LEU A 453 -2.38 -7.06 1.04
CA LEU A 453 -2.60 -7.51 2.43
C LEU A 453 -1.44 -7.11 3.35
N ALA A 454 -0.19 -7.11 2.87
CA ALA A 454 0.95 -6.65 3.66
C ALA A 454 0.79 -5.19 4.07
N TRP A 455 0.43 -4.30 3.13
CA TRP A 455 0.13 -2.89 3.40
C TRP A 455 -1.01 -2.72 4.41
N THR A 456 -2.07 -3.50 4.24
CA THR A 456 -3.28 -3.42 5.06
C THR A 456 -3.04 -3.89 6.50
N MET A 457 -2.40 -5.04 6.67
CA MET A 457 -2.01 -5.55 7.99
C MET A 457 -0.99 -4.64 8.69
N SER A 458 -0.12 -4.02 7.90
CA SER A 458 0.86 -3.05 8.37
C SER A 458 0.20 -1.76 8.88
N SER A 459 -0.84 -1.28 8.19
CA SER A 459 -1.69 -0.18 8.65
C SER A 459 -2.36 -0.49 9.99
N ALA A 460 -2.97 -1.67 10.13
CA ALA A 460 -3.61 -2.09 11.38
C ALA A 460 -2.64 -2.01 12.57
N THR A 461 -1.41 -2.50 12.38
CA THR A 461 -0.35 -2.46 13.40
C THR A 461 0.07 -1.04 13.76
N CYS A 462 0.24 -0.16 12.77
CA CYS A 462 0.48 1.28 13.02
C CYS A 462 -0.67 1.91 13.82
N GLY A 463 -1.92 1.55 13.50
CA GLY A 463 -3.09 1.96 14.26
C GLY A 463 -3.03 1.53 15.73
N TYR A 464 -2.60 0.31 16.02
CA TYR A 464 -2.46 -0.19 17.39
C TYR A 464 -1.37 0.53 18.18
N LEU A 465 -0.33 1.01 17.49
CA LEU A 465 0.75 1.83 18.03
C LEU A 465 0.38 3.32 18.15
N GLY A 466 -0.81 3.73 17.70
CA GLY A 466 -1.24 5.12 17.71
C GLY A 466 -0.62 5.99 16.61
N GLN A 467 0.05 5.39 15.63
CA GLN A 467 0.69 6.06 14.49
C GLN A 467 -0.34 6.34 13.39
N GLY A 468 -1.32 7.21 13.68
CA GLY A 468 -2.48 7.47 12.81
C GLY A 468 -2.12 7.84 11.36
N ALA A 469 -1.18 8.77 11.16
CA ALA A 469 -0.82 9.25 9.83
C ALA A 469 -0.19 8.14 8.97
N ILE A 470 0.72 7.36 9.56
CA ILE A 470 1.36 6.20 8.89
C ILE A 470 0.31 5.12 8.61
N ALA A 471 -0.63 4.89 9.53
CA ALA A 471 -1.71 3.94 9.32
C ALA A 471 -2.58 4.33 8.11
N VAL A 472 -2.91 5.62 7.95
CA VAL A 472 -3.70 6.10 6.79
C VAL A 472 -2.94 5.84 5.50
N LEU A 473 -1.67 6.27 5.43
CA LEU A 473 -0.83 6.07 4.23
C LEU A 473 -0.73 4.59 3.85
N ARG A 474 -0.48 3.70 4.83
CA ARG A 474 -0.38 2.26 4.58
C ARG A 474 -1.73 1.65 4.14
N ALA A 475 -2.85 2.12 4.69
CA ALA A 475 -4.17 1.64 4.30
C ALA A 475 -4.55 2.10 2.88
N GLU A 476 -4.25 3.36 2.53
CA GLU A 476 -4.47 3.89 1.18
C GLU A 476 -3.67 3.12 0.13
N GLN A 477 -2.41 2.78 0.42
CA GLN A 477 -1.59 1.97 -0.46
C GLN A 477 -2.16 0.55 -0.64
N GLY A 478 -2.66 -0.07 0.44
CA GLY A 478 -3.35 -1.36 0.37
C GLY A 478 -4.59 -1.30 -0.52
N LEU A 479 -5.40 -0.25 -0.38
CA LEU A 479 -6.60 -0.03 -1.21
C LEU A 479 -6.26 0.25 -2.67
N ARG A 480 -5.18 1.00 -2.94
CA ARG A 480 -4.68 1.29 -4.30
C ARG A 480 -4.25 0.04 -5.05
N LEU A 481 -3.73 -0.96 -4.35
CA LEU A 481 -3.41 -2.28 -4.92
C LEU A 481 -4.63 -3.18 -5.11
N SER A 482 -5.74 -2.87 -4.42
CA SER A 482 -6.99 -3.64 -4.40
C SER A 482 -8.25 -2.80 -4.74
N PRO A 483 -8.28 -2.01 -5.83
CA PRO A 483 -9.32 -0.99 -6.04
C PRO A 483 -10.74 -1.54 -6.26
N LEU A 484 -10.88 -2.75 -6.81
CA LEU A 484 -12.17 -3.39 -7.11
C LEU A 484 -12.34 -4.73 -6.39
N ASP A 485 -11.69 -4.89 -5.24
CA ASP A 485 -11.67 -6.17 -4.54
C ASP A 485 -13.08 -6.60 -4.11
N SER A 486 -13.48 -7.83 -4.45
CA SER A 486 -14.75 -8.40 -3.98
C SER A 486 -14.81 -8.49 -2.45
N HIS A 487 -13.66 -8.43 -1.77
CA HIS A 487 -13.48 -8.39 -0.32
C HIS A 487 -12.91 -7.05 0.17
N VAL A 488 -13.10 -5.98 -0.61
CA VAL A 488 -12.59 -4.63 -0.31
C VAL A 488 -13.04 -4.10 1.04
N PHE A 489 -14.14 -4.62 1.61
CA PHE A 489 -14.62 -4.26 2.95
C PHE A 489 -13.53 -4.38 4.02
N PHE A 490 -12.56 -5.31 3.89
CA PHE A 490 -11.46 -5.43 4.84
C PHE A 490 -10.48 -4.25 4.70
N HIS A 491 -10.09 -3.89 3.48
CA HIS A 491 -9.26 -2.73 3.19
C HIS A 491 -9.93 -1.42 3.65
N GLU A 492 -11.22 -1.26 3.33
CA GLU A 492 -12.03 -0.10 3.73
C GLU A 492 -12.20 0.00 5.25
N HIS A 493 -12.40 -1.14 5.92
CA HIS A 493 -12.46 -1.19 7.38
C HIS A 493 -11.14 -0.72 8.01
N ILE A 494 -10.01 -1.22 7.51
CA ILE A 494 -8.70 -0.82 8.04
C ILE A 494 -8.42 0.66 7.76
N LEU A 495 -8.82 1.19 6.61
CA LEU A 495 -8.72 2.63 6.32
C LEU A 495 -9.62 3.47 7.23
N SER A 496 -10.85 3.01 7.50
CA SER A 496 -11.75 3.62 8.49
C SER A 496 -11.11 3.64 9.88
N GLN A 497 -10.50 2.53 10.32
CA GLN A 497 -9.77 2.46 11.57
C GLN A 497 -8.58 3.43 11.58
N ALA A 498 -7.78 3.47 10.52
CA ALA A 498 -6.63 4.36 10.42
C ALA A 498 -7.02 5.84 10.55
N HIS A 499 -8.07 6.27 9.85
CA HIS A 499 -8.61 7.63 9.98
C HIS A 499 -9.14 7.91 11.39
N TYR A 500 -9.82 6.96 12.02
CA TYR A 500 -10.27 7.10 13.41
C TYR A 500 -9.09 7.35 14.36
N ILE A 501 -8.02 6.55 14.23
CA ILE A 501 -6.81 6.67 15.05
C ILE A 501 -6.10 8.01 14.78
N ASN A 502 -6.11 8.48 13.53
CA ASN A 502 -5.54 9.77 13.16
C ASN A 502 -6.39 10.98 13.61
N GLY A 503 -7.62 10.76 14.09
CA GLY A 503 -8.55 11.82 14.47
C GLY A 503 -9.40 12.39 13.32
N ASN A 504 -9.30 11.81 12.12
CA ASN A 504 -10.07 12.18 10.94
C ASN A 504 -11.44 11.47 10.98
N TYR A 505 -12.32 11.88 11.90
CA TYR A 505 -13.53 11.11 12.20
C TYR A 505 -14.56 11.10 11.07
N ASP A 506 -14.66 12.16 10.28
CA ASP A 506 -15.59 12.22 9.14
C ASP A 506 -15.18 11.23 8.03
N GLU A 507 -13.88 11.17 7.72
CA GLU A 507 -13.31 10.17 6.80
C GLU A 507 -13.48 8.75 7.37
N ALA A 508 -13.27 8.56 8.68
CA ALA A 508 -13.50 7.27 9.33
C ALA A 508 -14.95 6.79 9.16
N ILE A 509 -15.93 7.70 9.28
CA ILE A 509 -17.35 7.41 9.05
C ILE A 509 -17.61 7.09 7.58
N ALA A 510 -17.07 7.88 6.65
CA ALA A 510 -17.26 7.67 5.22
C ALA A 510 -16.77 6.27 4.78
N TRP A 511 -15.54 5.92 5.14
CA TRP A 511 -14.98 4.60 4.86
C TRP A 511 -15.68 3.49 5.62
N GLY A 512 -16.05 3.72 6.89
CA GLY A 512 -16.76 2.73 7.70
C GLY A 512 -18.15 2.40 7.15
N ARG A 513 -18.85 3.39 6.59
CA ARG A 513 -20.12 3.18 5.87
C ARG A 513 -19.91 2.41 4.57
N LYS A 514 -18.85 2.70 3.81
CA LYS A 514 -18.51 1.98 2.59
C LYS A 514 -18.22 0.50 2.88
N ALA A 515 -17.41 0.23 3.91
CA ALA A 515 -17.15 -1.13 4.39
C ALA A 515 -18.44 -1.84 4.84
N ALA A 516 -19.36 -1.15 5.50
CA ALA A 516 -20.65 -1.71 5.93
C ALA A 516 -21.62 -1.98 4.76
N GLN A 517 -21.54 -1.20 3.67
CA GLN A 517 -22.31 -1.47 2.44
C GLN A 517 -21.87 -2.78 1.79
N HIS A 518 -20.56 -3.04 1.78
CA HIS A 518 -20.00 -4.29 1.23
C HIS A 518 -20.14 -5.48 2.20
N ASN A 519 -19.98 -5.27 3.50
CA ASN A 519 -20.19 -6.30 4.52
C ASN A 519 -20.72 -5.72 5.84
N ALA A 520 -22.05 -5.72 5.98
CA ALA A 520 -22.73 -5.22 7.17
C ALA A 520 -22.49 -6.05 8.44
N ARG A 521 -21.92 -7.27 8.32
CA ARG A 521 -21.72 -8.19 9.45
C ARG A 521 -20.30 -8.13 10.04
N LEU A 522 -19.42 -7.30 9.50
CA LEU A 522 -18.06 -7.15 10.02
C LEU A 522 -18.07 -6.38 11.35
N THR A 523 -18.01 -7.09 12.48
CA THR A 523 -18.16 -6.47 13.82
C THR A 523 -17.04 -5.50 14.16
N SER A 524 -15.84 -5.69 13.59
CA SER A 524 -14.73 -4.74 13.75
C SER A 524 -15.01 -3.39 13.12
N ASN A 525 -15.66 -3.39 11.95
CA ASN A 525 -16.09 -2.17 11.30
C ASN A 525 -17.21 -1.47 12.06
N LEU A 526 -18.22 -2.21 12.53
CA LEU A 526 -19.32 -1.63 13.31
C LEU A 526 -18.81 -0.95 14.60
N ARG A 527 -17.80 -1.52 15.27
CA ARG A 527 -17.13 -0.87 16.42
C ARG A 527 -16.49 0.47 16.04
N VAL A 528 -15.68 0.48 14.97
CA VAL A 528 -15.02 1.71 14.51
C VAL A 528 -16.04 2.77 14.09
N LEU A 529 -17.06 2.38 13.33
CA LEU A 529 -18.11 3.28 12.87
C LEU A 529 -18.91 3.87 14.05
N ALA A 530 -19.34 3.06 15.01
CA ALA A 530 -20.04 3.53 16.19
C ALA A 530 -19.18 4.53 17.00
N ALA A 531 -17.91 4.20 17.25
CA ALA A 531 -17.00 5.08 17.97
C ALA A 531 -16.73 6.40 17.22
N SER A 532 -16.64 6.35 15.89
CA SER A 532 -16.45 7.54 15.03
C SER A 532 -17.68 8.45 15.06
N LEU A 533 -18.88 7.87 15.00
CA LEU A 533 -20.14 8.62 15.09
C LEU A 533 -20.29 9.32 16.44
N VAL A 534 -19.91 8.68 17.54
CA VAL A 534 -19.86 9.35 18.86
C VAL A 534 -18.85 10.49 18.87
N ALA A 535 -17.68 10.32 18.24
CA ALA A 535 -16.64 11.34 18.22
C ALA A 535 -17.10 12.67 17.56
N VAL A 536 -18.02 12.60 16.60
CA VAL A 536 -18.62 13.78 15.93
C VAL A 536 -20.01 14.16 16.48
N GLY A 537 -20.43 13.58 17.60
CA GLY A 537 -21.69 13.90 18.27
C GLY A 537 -22.96 13.27 17.66
N LYS A 538 -22.84 12.36 16.70
CA LYS A 538 -23.96 11.63 16.07
C LYS A 538 -24.39 10.41 16.90
N THR A 539 -24.73 10.62 18.16
CA THR A 539 -25.01 9.55 19.14
C THR A 539 -26.21 8.66 18.78
N ASN A 540 -27.27 9.22 18.18
CA ASN A 540 -28.42 8.43 17.73
C ASN A 540 -28.06 7.44 16.62
N GLU A 541 -27.24 7.86 15.66
CA GLU A 541 -26.72 6.97 14.61
C GLU A 541 -25.76 5.93 15.21
N ALA A 542 -24.92 6.33 16.16
CA ALA A 542 -24.02 5.41 16.85
C ALA A 542 -24.78 4.29 17.58
N ALA A 543 -25.90 4.63 18.23
CA ALA A 543 -26.76 3.66 18.90
C ALA A 543 -27.42 2.67 17.92
N GLU A 544 -27.75 3.11 16.72
CA GLU A 544 -28.23 2.20 15.67
C GLU A 544 -27.15 1.21 15.24
N VAL A 545 -25.92 1.69 15.01
CA VAL A 545 -24.78 0.83 14.67
C VAL A 545 -24.46 -0.14 15.82
N ALA A 546 -24.58 0.29 17.08
CA ALA A 546 -24.41 -0.57 18.25
C ALA A 546 -25.46 -1.70 18.30
N ARG A 547 -26.73 -1.41 17.97
CA ARG A 547 -27.79 -2.44 17.86
C ARG A 547 -27.48 -3.43 16.75
N GLN A 548 -26.98 -2.97 15.61
CA GLN A 548 -26.57 -3.85 14.51
C GLN A 548 -25.40 -4.76 14.94
N LEU A 549 -24.43 -4.23 15.68
CA LEU A 549 -23.35 -5.02 16.25
C LEU A 549 -23.90 -6.13 17.17
N LEU A 550 -24.78 -5.78 18.11
CA LEU A 550 -25.38 -6.75 19.03
C LEU A 550 -26.27 -7.79 18.34
N ALA A 551 -26.87 -7.47 17.19
CA ALA A 551 -27.58 -8.45 16.38
C ALA A 551 -26.63 -9.50 15.77
N VAL A 552 -25.38 -9.13 15.49
CA VAL A 552 -24.34 -10.02 14.94
C VAL A 552 -23.58 -10.76 16.05
N GLU A 553 -23.24 -10.08 17.14
CA GLU A 553 -22.50 -10.62 18.30
C GLU A 553 -23.30 -10.37 19.60
N PRO A 554 -24.35 -11.16 19.90
CA PRO A 554 -25.23 -10.94 21.06
C PRO A 554 -24.54 -11.03 22.43
N ARG A 555 -23.34 -11.64 22.48
CA ARG A 555 -22.54 -11.79 23.70
C ARG A 555 -21.41 -10.75 23.81
N PHE A 556 -21.41 -9.73 22.96
CA PHE A 556 -20.42 -8.66 23.01
C PHE A 556 -20.51 -7.92 24.35
N GLY A 557 -19.36 -7.65 24.97
CA GLY A 557 -19.24 -6.83 26.18
C GLY A 557 -17.93 -6.04 26.19
N LEU A 558 -17.98 -4.80 26.66
CA LEU A 558 -16.85 -3.87 26.62
C LEU A 558 -15.67 -4.35 27.48
N ARG A 559 -15.90 -4.97 28.64
CA ARG A 559 -14.84 -5.49 29.51
C ARG A 559 -14.05 -6.61 28.82
N ALA A 560 -14.76 -7.56 28.21
CA ALA A 560 -14.12 -8.64 27.45
C ALA A 560 -13.39 -8.09 26.22
N PHE A 561 -14.00 -7.12 25.52
CA PHE A 561 -13.37 -6.45 24.39
C PHE A 561 -12.10 -5.66 24.79
N ALA A 562 -12.14 -4.88 25.87
CA ALA A 562 -11.02 -4.08 26.35
C ALA A 562 -9.83 -4.93 26.78
N ALA A 563 -10.06 -6.15 27.27
CA ALA A 563 -9.00 -7.11 27.59
C ALA A 563 -8.34 -7.69 26.34
N ARG A 564 -9.12 -8.00 25.29
CA ARG A 564 -8.62 -8.64 24.07
C ARG A 564 -8.11 -7.68 22.99
N THR A 565 -8.59 -6.45 22.96
CA THR A 565 -8.26 -5.49 21.89
C THR A 565 -6.74 -5.23 21.80
N PRO A 566 -6.19 -5.09 20.58
CA PRO A 566 -4.80 -4.73 20.37
C PRO A 566 -4.53 -3.23 20.56
N LEU A 567 -5.55 -2.38 20.67
CA LEU A 567 -5.40 -0.96 20.95
C LEU A 567 -4.78 -0.74 22.35
N ARG A 568 -3.95 0.30 22.49
CA ARG A 568 -3.20 0.60 23.72
C ARG A 568 -3.50 2.00 24.28
N GLY A 569 -3.22 2.15 25.57
CA GLY A 569 -3.19 3.44 26.27
C GLY A 569 -4.46 4.29 26.06
N ALA A 570 -4.27 5.59 25.92
CA ALA A 570 -5.34 6.57 25.76
C ALA A 570 -6.25 6.29 24.56
N VAL A 571 -5.70 5.73 23.47
CA VAL A 571 -6.47 5.36 22.27
C VAL A 571 -7.49 4.27 22.60
N ARG A 572 -7.06 3.21 23.31
CA ARG A 572 -7.95 2.14 23.77
C ARG A 572 -9.05 2.68 24.67
N ASP A 573 -8.68 3.47 25.67
CA ASP A 573 -9.60 3.94 26.69
C ASP A 573 -10.66 4.86 26.08
N THR A 574 -10.23 5.82 25.25
CA THR A 574 -11.13 6.70 24.49
C THR A 574 -12.05 5.90 23.55
N PHE A 575 -11.54 4.86 22.90
CA PHE A 575 -12.33 4.00 22.03
C PHE A 575 -13.42 3.26 22.81
N VAL A 576 -13.07 2.65 23.94
CA VAL A 576 -14.02 1.93 24.81
C VAL A 576 -15.08 2.88 25.37
N ASP A 577 -14.70 4.09 25.78
CA ASP A 577 -15.65 5.08 26.30
C ASP A 577 -16.64 5.55 25.24
N ARG A 578 -16.18 5.73 23.99
CA ARG A 578 -17.05 6.04 22.86
C ARG A 578 -18.00 4.89 22.54
N LEU A 579 -17.52 3.65 22.60
CA LEU A 579 -18.39 2.48 22.44
C LEU A 579 -19.44 2.37 23.56
N ARG A 580 -19.08 2.72 24.80
CA ARG A 580 -20.04 2.81 25.91
C ARG A 580 -21.08 3.90 25.66
N ALA A 581 -20.65 5.07 25.20
CA ALA A 581 -21.55 6.17 24.83
C ALA A 581 -22.45 5.83 23.62
N ALA A 582 -22.04 4.89 22.76
CA ALA A 582 -22.89 4.34 21.70
C ALA A 582 -23.93 3.32 22.23
N GLY A 583 -23.91 2.97 23.53
CA GLY A 583 -24.89 2.09 24.14
C GLY A 583 -24.52 0.60 24.14
N LEU A 584 -23.24 0.25 23.93
CA LEU A 584 -22.78 -1.14 24.08
C LEU A 584 -22.64 -1.52 25.56
N PRO A 585 -23.02 -2.76 25.95
CA PRO A 585 -22.99 -3.22 27.33
C PRO A 585 -21.56 -3.49 27.82
N ASP A 586 -21.33 -3.34 29.14
CA ASP A 586 -20.04 -3.63 29.77
C ASP A 586 -19.66 -5.12 29.78
#